data_AF-A0A2V3I3C3-F1
#
_entry.id   AF-A0A2V3I3C3-F1
#
_cell.length_a   1.000
_cell.length_b   1.000
_cell.length_c   1.000
_cell.angle_alpha   90.00
_cell.angle_beta   90.00
_cell.angle_gamma   90.00
#
_symmetry.space_group_name_H-M   'P 1'
#
loop_
_entity.id
_entity.type
_entity.pdbx_description
1 polymer ?
#
loop_
_entity_poly.entity_id
_entity_poly.type
_entity_poly.pdbx_seq_one_letter_code
_entity_poly.pdbx_strand_id
1 'polypeptide(L)'
;MPGEQLDASTIAALISARFEIVGDMLTEQPEGLTSVVRNGGSLELGIADQYLLESAEEDSLVSIYWKARVEDLKLREDKDVISWLEQQDVWFTTWGEWVKHAEANSRFTTTHEGGMLSVELALPVSGDWLVPGSIDIQSDSPITSVTRFDDTPFPELNASDKVLREGWRSVEGGILLTLSAGNTAKVSFESEPTRLDIQPLTTFNGLHHAITVVGHHTTNLFHWSSDFHDSDLVFTWLIERPAEIEMNWALPVIAICVLVATPVTIRWLVNRDRTMRDAEER
;
A
#
# COMPACT_ATOMS: atom_id res chain seq x y z
N MET A 1 -8.31 19.26 8.76
CA MET A 1 -7.14 18.47 9.20
C MET A 1 -5.96 18.80 8.28
N PRO A 2 -4.68 18.55 8.62
CA PRO A 2 -3.62 18.69 7.63
C PRO A 2 -3.90 17.77 6.43
N GLY A 3 -3.77 18.27 5.20
CA GLY A 3 -3.75 17.42 4.00
C GLY A 3 -5.06 17.20 3.24
N GLU A 4 -6.10 18.03 3.41
CA GLU A 4 -7.35 17.90 2.62
C GLU A 4 -7.18 18.21 1.12
N GLN A 5 -6.14 18.97 0.76
CA GLN A 5 -5.77 19.31 -0.61
C GLN A 5 -4.26 19.22 -0.79
N LEU A 6 -3.83 18.67 -1.92
CA LEU A 6 -2.44 18.75 -2.38
C LEU A 6 -2.34 19.90 -3.38
N ASP A 7 -1.45 20.85 -3.13
CA ASP A 7 -1.15 21.89 -4.11
C ASP A 7 -0.31 21.32 -5.26
N ALA A 8 -0.29 22.02 -6.39
CA ALA A 8 0.43 21.59 -7.59
C ALA A 8 1.93 21.38 -7.33
N SER A 9 2.52 22.14 -6.40
CA SER A 9 3.92 22.00 -6.04
C SER A 9 4.20 20.68 -5.29
N THR A 10 3.31 20.28 -4.38
CA THR A 10 3.41 18.99 -3.68
C THR A 10 3.16 17.83 -4.62
N ILE A 11 2.17 17.91 -5.52
CA ILE A 11 1.91 16.87 -6.52
C ILE A 11 3.15 16.67 -7.40
N ALA A 12 3.74 17.75 -7.92
CA ALA A 12 4.96 17.68 -8.71
C ALA A 12 6.14 17.08 -7.91
N ALA A 13 6.26 17.43 -6.63
CA ALA A 13 7.29 16.87 -5.75
C ALA A 13 7.10 15.36 -5.54
N LEU A 14 5.87 14.91 -5.28
CA LEU A 14 5.52 13.48 -5.12
C LEU A 14 5.85 12.69 -6.39
N ILE A 15 5.41 13.17 -7.55
CA ILE A 15 5.70 12.54 -8.85
C ILE A 15 7.21 12.52 -9.11
N SER A 16 7.92 13.62 -8.83
CA SER A 16 9.39 13.67 -8.99
C SER A 16 10.12 12.68 -8.08
N ALA A 17 9.55 12.41 -6.90
CA ALA A 17 10.03 11.42 -5.94
C ALA A 17 9.51 10.01 -6.22
N ARG A 18 8.81 9.79 -7.35
CA ARG A 18 8.26 8.49 -7.79
C ARG A 18 7.15 7.93 -6.89
N PHE A 19 6.44 8.79 -6.16
CA PHE A 19 5.17 8.39 -5.56
C PHE A 19 4.10 8.31 -6.65
N GLU A 20 3.31 7.24 -6.58
CA GLU A 20 2.24 6.97 -7.54
C GLU A 20 0.86 6.87 -6.88
N ILE A 21 0.82 6.56 -5.58
CA ILE A 21 -0.41 6.31 -4.83
C ILE A 21 -0.54 7.31 -3.68
N VAL A 22 -1.74 7.84 -3.50
CA VAL A 22 -2.13 8.74 -2.41
C VAL A 22 -3.39 8.24 -1.72
N GLY A 23 -3.55 8.57 -0.43
CA GLY A 23 -4.70 8.17 0.37
C GLY A 23 -5.97 9.00 0.14
N ASP A 24 -7.04 8.63 0.85
CA ASP A 24 -8.41 9.18 0.82
C ASP A 24 -8.64 10.52 1.51
N MET A 25 -7.64 11.10 2.17
CA MET A 25 -7.86 12.40 2.84
C MET A 25 -8.00 13.56 1.86
N LEU A 26 -7.92 13.30 0.55
CA LEU A 26 -7.99 14.29 -0.51
C LEU A 26 -9.42 14.50 -1.00
N THR A 27 -9.83 15.76 -1.16
CA THR A 27 -11.16 16.09 -1.71
C THR A 27 -11.28 15.85 -3.22
N GLU A 28 -10.16 15.82 -3.94
CA GLU A 28 -10.09 15.63 -5.39
C GLU A 28 -8.94 14.68 -5.74
N GLN A 29 -9.12 13.87 -6.80
CA GLN A 29 -8.05 13.00 -7.31
C GLN A 29 -6.96 13.86 -7.98
N PRO A 30 -5.70 13.81 -7.52
CA PRO A 30 -4.62 14.54 -8.16
C PRO A 30 -4.27 13.94 -9.52
N GLU A 31 -4.06 14.79 -10.53
CA GLU A 31 -3.61 14.35 -11.84
C GLU A 31 -2.23 13.67 -11.73
N GLY A 32 -2.09 12.50 -12.37
CA GLY A 32 -0.85 11.71 -12.36
C GLY A 32 -0.63 10.86 -11.11
N LEU A 33 -1.59 10.82 -10.17
CA LEU A 33 -1.55 9.96 -8.99
C LEU A 33 -2.84 9.12 -8.89
N THR A 34 -2.70 7.91 -8.37
CA THR A 34 -3.82 7.01 -8.09
C THR A 34 -4.27 7.21 -6.65
N SER A 35 -5.54 7.57 -6.45
CA SER A 35 -6.10 7.64 -5.09
C SER A 35 -6.67 6.28 -4.69
N VAL A 36 -6.29 5.81 -3.51
CA VAL A 36 -6.86 4.62 -2.88
C VAL A 36 -7.50 5.01 -1.56
N VAL A 37 -8.69 4.47 -1.30
CA VAL A 37 -9.51 4.85 -0.16
C VAL A 37 -9.50 3.82 0.95
N ARG A 38 -9.65 4.25 2.20
CA ARG A 38 -9.95 3.36 3.33
C ARG A 38 -11.46 3.22 3.42
N ASN A 39 -11.95 2.02 3.14
CA ASN A 39 -13.37 1.67 3.07
C ASN A 39 -13.71 0.43 3.91
N GLY A 40 -12.75 -0.17 4.63
CA GLY A 40 -12.91 -1.42 5.38
C GLY A 40 -13.08 -1.25 6.89
N GLY A 41 -13.37 -0.05 7.40
CA GLY A 41 -13.47 0.18 8.85
C GLY A 41 -12.10 0.17 9.53
N SER A 42 -11.98 -0.43 10.73
CA SER A 42 -10.70 -0.57 11.43
C SER A 42 -10.46 -1.94 12.06
N LEU A 43 -9.20 -2.28 12.35
CA LEU A 43 -8.83 -3.47 13.12
C LEU A 43 -8.71 -3.23 14.64
N GLU A 44 -9.08 -2.05 15.13
CA GLU A 44 -8.98 -1.75 16.55
C GLU A 44 -10.10 -2.42 17.35
N LEU A 45 -9.76 -2.94 18.53
CA LEU A 45 -10.68 -3.69 19.38
C LEU A 45 -11.94 -2.87 19.70
N GLY A 46 -13.10 -3.43 19.37
CA GLY A 46 -14.41 -2.82 19.61
C GLY A 46 -14.81 -1.71 18.63
N ILE A 47 -14.00 -1.47 17.59
CA ILE A 47 -14.30 -0.54 16.49
C ILE A 47 -14.55 -1.30 15.18
N ALA A 48 -13.98 -2.49 15.03
CA ALA A 48 -14.11 -3.31 13.84
C ALA A 48 -15.57 -3.60 13.45
N ASP A 49 -15.85 -3.49 12.15
CA ASP A 49 -17.17 -3.72 11.57
C ASP A 49 -17.08 -4.91 10.61
N GLN A 50 -17.37 -6.11 11.11
CA GLN A 50 -17.35 -7.33 10.29
C GLN A 50 -18.40 -7.29 9.18
N TYR A 51 -19.55 -6.65 9.40
CA TYR A 51 -20.61 -6.58 8.41
C TYR A 51 -20.16 -5.79 7.17
N LEU A 52 -19.42 -4.69 7.39
CA LEU A 52 -18.82 -3.92 6.30
C LEU A 52 -17.87 -4.79 5.45
N LEU A 53 -17.07 -5.63 6.11
CA LEU A 53 -16.12 -6.53 5.45
C LEU A 53 -16.82 -7.68 4.69
N GLU A 54 -17.92 -8.22 5.24
CA GLU A 54 -18.76 -9.23 4.57
C GLU A 54 -19.50 -8.67 3.34
N SER A 55 -19.81 -7.38 3.34
CA SER A 55 -20.56 -6.71 2.26
C SER A 55 -19.70 -6.26 1.08
N ALA A 56 -18.41 -6.63 1.06
CA ALA A 56 -17.48 -6.25 0.00
C ALA A 56 -17.95 -6.76 -1.37
N GLU A 57 -17.87 -5.89 -2.38
CA GLU A 57 -18.21 -6.26 -3.75
C GLU A 57 -17.12 -7.17 -4.36
N GLU A 58 -17.51 -8.02 -5.30
CA GLU A 58 -16.56 -8.82 -6.09
C GLU A 58 -15.61 -7.89 -6.85
N ASP A 59 -14.35 -8.31 -7.04
CA ASP A 59 -13.32 -7.54 -7.74
C ASP A 59 -13.02 -6.16 -7.12
N SER A 60 -13.30 -5.97 -5.83
CA SER A 60 -13.04 -4.73 -5.09
C SER A 60 -11.81 -4.83 -4.18
N LEU A 61 -11.29 -3.66 -3.76
CA LEU A 61 -10.29 -3.55 -2.70
C LEU A 61 -10.93 -3.03 -1.41
N VAL A 62 -10.80 -3.83 -0.35
CA VAL A 62 -11.18 -3.48 1.01
C VAL A 62 -9.94 -3.06 1.79
N SER A 63 -9.94 -1.81 2.23
CA SER A 63 -8.79 -1.13 2.79
C SER A 63 -9.10 -0.76 4.24
N ILE A 64 -8.58 -1.59 5.15
CA ILE A 64 -8.91 -1.57 6.57
C ILE A 64 -7.93 -0.67 7.31
N TYR A 65 -8.42 0.27 8.10
CA TYR A 65 -7.59 1.16 8.89
C TYR A 65 -6.96 0.44 10.09
N TRP A 66 -5.69 0.72 10.36
CA TRP A 66 -5.08 0.34 11.62
C TRP A 66 -4.06 1.37 12.11
N LYS A 67 -4.15 1.69 13.39
CA LYS A 67 -3.22 2.55 14.10
C LYS A 67 -2.56 1.77 15.22
N ALA A 68 -1.25 1.59 15.13
CA ALA A 68 -0.54 0.80 16.12
C ALA A 68 -0.47 1.45 17.52
N ARG A 69 -0.52 2.80 17.58
CA ARG A 69 -0.45 3.53 18.85
C ARG A 69 -1.17 4.88 18.81
N VAL A 70 -1.65 5.33 19.96
CA VAL A 70 -2.03 6.73 20.20
C VAL A 70 -1.14 7.25 21.32
N GLU A 71 -0.37 8.30 21.01
CA GLU A 71 0.69 8.78 21.91
C GLU A 71 1.61 7.60 22.28
N ASP A 72 1.83 7.33 23.56
CA ASP A 72 2.69 6.23 24.03
C ASP A 72 1.93 4.93 24.34
N LEU A 73 0.63 4.87 24.01
CA LEU A 73 -0.21 3.70 24.26
C LEU A 73 -0.37 2.85 23.00
N LYS A 74 -0.04 1.56 23.10
CA LYS A 74 -0.38 0.56 22.08
C LYS A 74 -1.90 0.44 21.99
N LEU A 75 -2.45 0.55 20.79
CA LEU A 75 -3.85 0.19 20.58
C LEU A 75 -3.96 -1.33 20.44
N ARG A 76 -4.95 -1.91 21.10
CA ARG A 76 -5.21 -3.34 21.01
C ARG A 76 -5.98 -3.65 19.74
N GLU A 77 -5.52 -4.65 19.03
CA GLU A 77 -6.13 -5.20 17.82
C GLU A 77 -7.26 -6.15 18.16
N ASP A 78 -8.25 -6.23 17.27
CA ASP A 78 -9.35 -7.19 17.36
C ASP A 78 -8.93 -8.54 16.79
N LYS A 79 -8.44 -9.42 17.67
CA LYS A 79 -7.93 -10.75 17.28
C LYS A 79 -9.01 -11.64 16.66
N ASP A 80 -10.25 -11.50 17.09
CA ASP A 80 -11.36 -12.30 16.57
C ASP A 80 -11.65 -11.91 15.12
N VAL A 81 -11.57 -10.62 14.81
CA VAL A 81 -11.71 -10.10 13.43
C VAL A 81 -10.53 -10.54 12.55
N ILE A 82 -9.30 -10.48 13.05
CA ILE A 82 -8.11 -10.94 12.30
C ILE A 82 -8.24 -12.43 11.96
N SER A 83 -8.53 -13.27 12.96
CA SER A 83 -8.70 -14.71 12.73
C SER A 83 -9.89 -15.03 11.82
N TRP A 84 -10.94 -14.22 11.84
CA TRP A 84 -12.06 -14.34 10.90
C TRP A 84 -11.65 -13.96 9.47
N LEU A 85 -10.90 -12.86 9.29
CA LEU A 85 -10.37 -12.41 7.99
C LEU A 85 -9.49 -13.49 7.34
N GLU A 86 -8.59 -14.10 8.11
CA GLU A 86 -7.69 -15.16 7.65
C GLU A 86 -8.41 -16.42 7.15
N GLN A 87 -9.68 -16.60 7.52
CA GLN A 87 -10.52 -17.71 7.05
C GLN A 87 -11.26 -17.38 5.75
N GLN A 88 -11.36 -16.11 5.34
CA GLN A 88 -12.09 -15.69 4.15
C GLN A 88 -11.36 -16.01 2.86
N ASP A 89 -12.09 -16.22 1.77
CA ASP A 89 -11.54 -16.50 0.44
C ASP A 89 -11.20 -15.20 -0.31
N VAL A 90 -10.16 -14.52 0.18
CA VAL A 90 -9.80 -13.15 -0.19
C VAL A 90 -8.30 -13.02 -0.46
N TRP A 91 -7.93 -12.07 -1.32
CA TRP A 91 -6.54 -11.78 -1.63
C TRP A 91 -5.96 -10.79 -0.63
N PHE A 92 -4.97 -11.19 0.18
CA PHE A 92 -4.20 -10.28 1.02
C PHE A 92 -3.13 -9.57 0.20
N THR A 93 -3.21 -8.25 0.15
CA THR A 93 -2.38 -7.42 -0.73
C THR A 93 -1.99 -6.08 -0.11
N THR A 94 -1.21 -5.29 -0.84
CA THR A 94 -0.94 -3.87 -0.54
C THR A 94 -1.64 -2.97 -1.55
N TRP A 95 -1.78 -1.67 -1.26
CA TRP A 95 -2.25 -0.70 -2.26
C TRP A 95 -1.37 -0.71 -3.52
N GLY A 96 -0.06 -0.80 -3.34
CA GLY A 96 0.88 -0.85 -4.47
C GLY A 96 0.68 -2.09 -5.32
N GLU A 97 0.56 -3.26 -4.69
CA GLU A 97 0.41 -4.53 -5.39
C GLU A 97 -0.94 -4.60 -6.12
N TRP A 98 -2.03 -4.16 -5.49
CA TRP A 98 -3.34 -4.01 -6.13
C TRP A 98 -3.29 -3.17 -7.41
N VAL A 99 -2.75 -1.95 -7.32
CA VAL A 99 -2.68 -1.02 -8.47
C VAL A 99 -1.76 -1.58 -9.56
N LYS A 100 -0.59 -2.11 -9.19
CA LYS A 100 0.41 -2.60 -10.15
C LYS A 100 0.05 -3.95 -10.76
N HIS A 101 -0.73 -4.78 -10.09
CA HIS A 101 -1.30 -6.00 -10.67
C HIS A 101 -2.29 -5.66 -11.78
N ALA A 102 -3.21 -4.73 -11.53
CA ALA A 102 -4.15 -4.25 -12.56
C ALA A 102 -3.43 -3.65 -13.78
N GLU A 103 -2.38 -2.87 -13.56
CA GLU A 103 -1.52 -2.36 -14.65
C GLU A 103 -0.78 -3.48 -15.38
N ALA A 104 -0.28 -4.49 -14.68
CA ALA A 104 0.37 -5.65 -15.28
C ALA A 104 -0.57 -6.41 -16.22
N ASN A 105 -1.84 -6.55 -15.84
CA ASN A 105 -2.81 -7.30 -16.64
C ASN A 105 -3.05 -6.71 -18.04
N SER A 106 -2.78 -5.41 -18.23
CA SER A 106 -2.86 -4.75 -19.55
C SER A 106 -1.71 -5.10 -20.50
N ARG A 107 -0.66 -5.77 -20.00
CA ARG A 107 0.61 -6.04 -20.72
C ARG A 107 0.80 -7.49 -21.13
N PHE A 108 -0.23 -8.33 -20.96
CA PHE A 108 -0.21 -9.69 -21.47
C PHE A 108 -0.26 -9.71 -22.99
N THR A 109 0.56 -10.55 -23.58
CA THR A 109 0.53 -10.88 -25.01
C THR A 109 0.49 -12.39 -25.17
N THR A 110 -0.24 -12.84 -26.18
CA THR A 110 -0.46 -14.27 -26.38
C THR A 110 -0.27 -14.64 -27.85
N THR A 111 0.41 -15.75 -28.10
CA THR A 111 0.60 -16.32 -29.44
C THR A 111 0.18 -17.78 -29.41
N HIS A 112 -0.70 -18.18 -30.34
CA HIS A 112 -1.23 -19.53 -30.42
C HIS A 112 -0.72 -20.22 -31.70
N GLU A 113 -0.13 -21.40 -31.56
CA GLU A 113 0.35 -22.22 -32.67
C GLU A 113 0.07 -23.70 -32.40
N GLY A 114 -0.86 -24.29 -33.16
CA GLY A 114 -1.26 -25.69 -33.00
C GLY A 114 -1.85 -25.98 -31.62
N GLY A 115 -1.28 -26.96 -30.91
CA GLY A 115 -1.71 -27.32 -29.55
C GLY A 115 -1.03 -26.53 -28.43
N MET A 116 -0.37 -25.41 -28.72
CA MET A 116 0.39 -24.63 -27.73
C MET A 116 0.02 -23.15 -27.76
N LEU A 117 -0.22 -22.58 -26.58
CA LEU A 117 -0.37 -21.15 -26.34
C LEU A 117 0.85 -20.63 -25.58
N SER A 118 1.56 -19.68 -26.17
CA SER A 118 2.61 -18.91 -25.50
C SER A 118 2.01 -17.66 -24.90
N VAL A 119 2.14 -17.49 -23.58
CA VAL A 119 1.67 -16.32 -22.82
C VAL A 119 2.89 -15.57 -22.29
N GLU A 120 3.01 -14.31 -22.63
CA GLU A 120 4.09 -13.43 -22.16
C GLU A 120 3.49 -12.26 -21.39
N LEU A 121 4.16 -11.87 -20.29
CA LEU A 121 3.90 -10.60 -19.62
C LEU A 121 5.08 -9.67 -19.86
N ALA A 122 4.89 -8.63 -20.67
CA ALA A 122 5.97 -7.71 -21.00
C ALA A 122 6.50 -6.96 -19.76
N LEU A 123 7.76 -6.50 -19.77
CA LEU A 123 8.30 -5.63 -18.72
C LEU A 123 7.61 -4.24 -18.74
N PRO A 124 7.48 -3.56 -17.58
CA PRO A 124 6.97 -2.20 -17.57
C PRO A 124 8.02 -1.24 -18.13
N VAL A 125 7.61 -0.01 -18.42
CA VAL A 125 8.56 1.02 -18.85
C VAL A 125 9.52 1.33 -17.68
N SER A 126 10.80 1.47 -18.00
CA SER A 126 11.95 1.54 -17.09
C SER A 126 11.70 2.02 -15.65
N GLY A 127 12.01 1.16 -14.67
CA GLY A 127 12.17 1.50 -13.26
C GLY A 127 10.97 1.22 -12.35
N ASP A 128 9.85 0.78 -12.92
CA ASP A 128 8.64 0.47 -12.17
C ASP A 128 8.73 -0.87 -11.43
N TRP A 129 7.91 -1.00 -10.37
CA TRP A 129 7.84 -2.22 -9.58
C TRP A 129 7.32 -3.40 -10.42
N LEU A 130 8.07 -4.51 -10.40
CA LEU A 130 7.74 -5.73 -11.13
C LEU A 130 6.72 -6.56 -10.35
N VAL A 131 5.44 -6.23 -10.51
CA VAL A 131 4.33 -6.98 -9.92
C VAL A 131 3.80 -8.02 -10.93
N PRO A 132 3.56 -9.27 -10.51
CA PRO A 132 2.89 -10.27 -11.34
C PRO A 132 1.48 -9.85 -11.77
N GLY A 133 1.07 -10.28 -12.97
CA GLY A 133 -0.31 -10.16 -13.43
C GLY A 133 -1.00 -11.51 -13.48
N SER A 134 -2.33 -11.54 -13.51
CA SER A 134 -3.16 -12.75 -13.54
C SER A 134 -4.16 -12.71 -14.71
N ILE A 135 -4.32 -13.85 -15.39
CA ILE A 135 -5.31 -14.04 -16.46
C ILE A 135 -6.09 -15.35 -16.26
N ASP A 136 -7.33 -15.36 -16.70
CA ASP A 136 -8.15 -16.56 -16.91
C ASP A 136 -8.02 -16.99 -18.38
N ILE A 137 -7.77 -18.27 -18.61
CA ILE A 137 -7.65 -18.88 -19.93
C ILE A 137 -8.67 -20.01 -20.02
N GLN A 138 -9.74 -19.76 -20.78
CA GLN A 138 -10.83 -20.70 -21.03
C GLN A 138 -10.67 -21.32 -22.42
N SER A 139 -10.87 -22.63 -22.51
CA SER A 139 -10.63 -23.40 -23.74
C SER A 139 -11.65 -24.51 -23.92
N ASP A 140 -11.94 -24.85 -25.18
CA ASP A 140 -12.73 -26.04 -25.53
C ASP A 140 -11.91 -27.34 -25.58
N SER A 141 -10.57 -27.24 -25.46
CA SER A 141 -9.66 -28.39 -25.35
C SER A 141 -9.03 -28.45 -23.96
N PRO A 142 -8.95 -29.65 -23.33
CA PRO A 142 -8.28 -29.82 -22.03
C PRO A 142 -6.82 -29.36 -22.05
N ILE A 143 -6.42 -28.66 -20.99
CA ILE A 143 -5.03 -28.26 -20.78
C ILE A 143 -4.27 -29.42 -20.14
N THR A 144 -3.13 -29.78 -20.72
CA THR A 144 -2.30 -30.92 -20.30
C THR A 144 -1.14 -30.50 -19.41
N SER A 145 -0.54 -29.34 -19.65
CA SER A 145 0.59 -28.84 -18.85
C SER A 145 0.80 -27.34 -19.02
N VAL A 146 1.36 -26.70 -17.99
CA VAL A 146 1.92 -25.35 -18.08
C VAL A 146 3.40 -25.42 -17.73
N THR A 147 4.26 -24.90 -18.61
CA THR A 147 5.72 -24.88 -18.42
C THR A 147 6.28 -23.49 -18.63
N ARG A 148 7.49 -23.26 -18.13
CA ARG A 148 8.28 -22.07 -18.49
C ARG A 148 8.83 -22.20 -19.91
N PHE A 149 9.51 -21.16 -20.37
CA PHE A 149 10.17 -21.15 -21.69
C PHE A 149 11.20 -22.28 -21.86
N ASP A 150 11.87 -22.69 -20.78
CA ASP A 150 12.86 -23.77 -20.72
C ASP A 150 12.27 -25.16 -20.48
N ASP A 151 10.95 -25.30 -20.64
CA ASP A 151 10.18 -26.54 -20.45
C ASP A 151 10.20 -27.09 -19.01
N THR A 152 10.62 -26.28 -18.03
CA THR A 152 10.45 -26.63 -16.62
C THR A 152 8.98 -26.48 -16.19
N PRO A 153 8.46 -27.36 -15.31
CA PRO A 153 7.09 -27.25 -14.82
C PRO A 153 6.84 -25.88 -14.15
N PHE A 154 5.73 -25.24 -14.51
CA PHE A 154 5.30 -24.01 -13.85
C PHE A 154 4.69 -24.35 -12.48
N PRO A 155 4.93 -23.54 -11.43
CA PRO A 155 4.41 -23.85 -10.09
C PRO A 155 2.88 -23.90 -10.06
N GLU A 156 2.33 -24.90 -9.37
CA GLU A 156 0.89 -25.02 -9.16
C GLU A 156 0.43 -24.16 -7.96
N LEU A 157 -0.72 -23.50 -8.12
CA LEU A 157 -1.40 -22.76 -7.08
C LEU A 157 -2.49 -23.62 -6.44
N ASN A 158 -2.67 -23.47 -5.14
CA ASN A 158 -3.83 -23.95 -4.42
C ASN A 158 -4.93 -22.87 -4.47
N ALA A 159 -6.19 -23.29 -4.44
CA ALA A 159 -7.31 -22.35 -4.30
C ALA A 159 -7.21 -21.51 -3.02
N SER A 160 -6.58 -22.04 -1.97
CA SER A 160 -6.36 -21.35 -0.69
C SER A 160 -5.15 -20.42 -0.65
N ASP A 161 -4.41 -20.24 -1.76
CA ASP A 161 -3.31 -19.29 -1.79
C ASP A 161 -3.86 -17.86 -1.85
N LYS A 162 -3.57 -17.06 -0.82
CA LYS A 162 -4.14 -15.72 -0.63
C LYS A 162 -3.15 -14.57 -0.84
N VAL A 163 -1.88 -14.86 -1.07
CA VAL A 163 -0.82 -13.86 -1.28
C VAL A 163 -0.27 -14.03 -2.69
N LEU A 164 -0.14 -12.91 -3.41
CA LEU A 164 0.25 -12.89 -4.81
C LEU A 164 1.58 -13.63 -5.03
N ARG A 165 1.55 -14.62 -5.93
CA ARG A 165 2.73 -15.36 -6.36
C ARG A 165 2.54 -15.90 -7.76
N GLU A 166 3.64 -16.17 -8.46
CA GLU A 166 3.57 -16.88 -9.73
C GLU A 166 3.00 -18.29 -9.55
N GLY A 167 2.20 -18.69 -10.51
CA GLY A 167 1.75 -20.06 -10.63
C GLY A 167 0.51 -20.19 -11.50
N TRP A 168 0.01 -21.40 -11.62
CA TRP A 168 -1.21 -21.69 -12.35
C TRP A 168 -2.07 -22.68 -11.58
N ARG A 169 -3.38 -22.68 -11.83
CA ARG A 169 -4.28 -23.73 -11.34
C ARG A 169 -5.39 -24.02 -12.33
N SER A 170 -5.87 -25.24 -12.34
CA SER A 170 -7.08 -25.60 -13.08
C SER A 170 -8.34 -25.01 -12.45
N VAL A 171 -9.25 -24.58 -13.30
CA VAL A 171 -10.62 -24.17 -12.98
C VAL A 171 -11.59 -24.90 -13.90
N GLU A 172 -12.89 -24.77 -13.64
CA GLU A 172 -13.88 -25.24 -14.59
C GLU A 172 -13.68 -24.55 -15.95
N GLY A 173 -13.51 -25.35 -17.02
CA GLY A 173 -13.34 -24.85 -18.39
C GLY A 173 -11.94 -24.35 -18.78
N GLY A 174 -10.98 -24.27 -17.85
CA GLY A 174 -9.72 -23.60 -18.14
C GLY A 174 -8.67 -23.63 -17.03
N ILE A 175 -7.81 -22.62 -17.03
CA ILE A 175 -6.82 -22.36 -15.99
C ILE A 175 -6.81 -20.89 -15.60
N LEU A 176 -6.40 -20.62 -14.36
CA LEU A 176 -5.89 -19.31 -13.98
C LEU A 176 -4.37 -19.35 -14.04
N LEU A 177 -3.76 -18.30 -14.59
CA LEU A 177 -2.31 -18.17 -14.72
C LEU A 177 -1.86 -16.82 -14.15
N THR A 178 -0.90 -16.85 -13.23
CA THR A 178 -0.23 -15.67 -12.69
C THR A 178 1.26 -15.70 -13.07
N LEU A 179 1.73 -14.64 -13.71
CA LEU A 179 3.06 -14.56 -14.33
C LEU A 179 3.78 -13.28 -13.92
N SER A 180 5.07 -13.33 -13.62
CA SER A 180 5.87 -12.11 -13.36
C SER A 180 6.21 -11.38 -14.65
N ALA A 181 6.40 -10.07 -14.53
CA ALA A 181 6.81 -9.24 -15.64
C ALA A 181 8.17 -9.69 -16.22
N GLY A 182 8.24 -9.78 -17.55
CA GLY A 182 9.40 -10.24 -18.30
C GLY A 182 9.47 -11.76 -18.52
N ASN A 183 8.49 -12.52 -18.03
CA ASN A 183 8.45 -13.98 -18.19
C ASN A 183 7.48 -14.43 -19.28
N THR A 184 7.69 -15.67 -19.73
CA THR A 184 6.84 -16.38 -20.69
C THR A 184 6.49 -17.76 -20.16
N ALA A 185 5.21 -18.11 -20.24
CA ALA A 185 4.67 -19.44 -19.97
C ALA A 185 4.16 -20.09 -21.26
N LYS A 186 4.30 -21.40 -21.35
CA LYS A 186 3.74 -22.23 -22.42
C LYS A 186 2.61 -23.07 -21.84
N VAL A 187 1.43 -22.96 -22.42
CA VAL A 187 0.24 -23.74 -22.08
C VAL A 187 0.01 -24.75 -23.20
N SER A 188 0.04 -26.04 -22.86
CA SER A 188 -0.14 -27.13 -23.82
C SER A 188 -1.55 -27.71 -23.71
N PHE A 189 -2.22 -27.89 -24.83
CA PHE A 189 -3.55 -28.50 -24.93
C PHE A 189 -3.46 -29.94 -25.42
N GLU A 190 -4.46 -30.75 -25.12
CA GLU A 190 -4.57 -32.13 -25.62
C GLU A 190 -4.77 -32.17 -27.15
N SER A 191 -5.48 -31.18 -27.67
CA SER A 191 -5.68 -30.94 -29.11
C SER A 191 -5.66 -29.43 -29.39
N GLU A 192 -5.45 -29.03 -30.63
CA GLU A 192 -5.58 -27.62 -31.02
C GLU A 192 -6.99 -27.09 -30.67
N PRO A 193 -7.10 -26.09 -29.77
CA PRO A 193 -8.39 -25.55 -29.36
C PRO A 193 -9.01 -24.72 -30.50
N THR A 194 -10.31 -24.85 -30.70
CA THR A 194 -11.05 -24.05 -31.69
C THR A 194 -11.57 -22.76 -31.06
N ARG A 195 -11.78 -22.76 -29.74
CA ARG A 195 -12.21 -21.59 -28.98
C ARG A 195 -11.27 -21.37 -27.81
N LEU A 196 -10.71 -20.17 -27.76
CA LEU A 196 -9.86 -19.68 -26.69
C LEU A 196 -10.40 -18.32 -26.24
N ASP A 197 -10.68 -18.18 -24.95
CA ASP A 197 -11.05 -16.91 -24.33
C ASP A 197 -10.05 -16.59 -23.22
N ILE A 198 -9.47 -15.39 -23.27
CA ILE A 198 -8.42 -14.96 -22.34
C ILE A 198 -8.82 -13.63 -21.76
N GLN A 199 -8.97 -13.57 -20.45
CA GLN A 199 -9.44 -12.39 -19.75
C GLN A 199 -8.49 -12.03 -18.59
N PRO A 200 -8.14 -10.75 -18.42
CA PRO A 200 -7.43 -10.31 -17.23
C PRO A 200 -8.29 -10.50 -15.97
N LEU A 201 -7.68 -10.96 -14.89
CA LEU A 201 -8.34 -11.06 -13.59
C LEU A 201 -8.08 -9.80 -12.77
N THR A 202 -9.12 -9.22 -12.16
CA THR A 202 -8.92 -8.11 -11.23
C THR A 202 -8.25 -8.59 -9.94
N THR A 203 -8.63 -9.77 -9.44
CA THR A 203 -8.09 -10.36 -8.21
C THR A 203 -7.10 -11.49 -8.48
N PHE A 204 -6.15 -11.66 -7.56
CA PHE A 204 -5.26 -12.82 -7.57
C PHE A 204 -6.06 -14.10 -7.37
N ASN A 205 -5.68 -15.15 -8.10
CA ASN A 205 -6.14 -16.53 -7.91
C ASN A 205 -7.67 -16.71 -8.05
N GLY A 206 -8.38 -15.74 -8.64
CA GLY A 206 -9.84 -15.75 -8.75
C GLY A 206 -10.54 -15.62 -7.40
N LEU A 207 -9.88 -15.01 -6.41
CA LEU A 207 -10.45 -14.74 -5.08
C LEU A 207 -11.51 -13.63 -5.19
N HIS A 208 -12.51 -13.65 -4.31
CA HIS A 208 -13.68 -12.76 -4.48
C HIS A 208 -13.32 -11.27 -4.47
N HIS A 209 -12.48 -10.84 -3.53
CA HIS A 209 -12.04 -9.46 -3.40
C HIS A 209 -10.67 -9.40 -2.73
N ALA A 210 -10.05 -8.23 -2.74
CA ALA A 210 -8.75 -7.98 -2.11
C ALA A 210 -8.90 -7.26 -0.76
N ILE A 211 -8.03 -7.58 0.18
CA ILE A 211 -7.94 -6.96 1.50
C ILE A 211 -6.52 -6.46 1.74
N THR A 212 -6.42 -5.24 2.28
CA THR A 212 -5.17 -4.61 2.70
C THR A 212 -5.38 -3.95 4.06
N VAL A 213 -4.37 -4.05 4.92
CA VAL A 213 -4.34 -3.33 6.19
C VAL A 213 -3.50 -2.07 6.04
N VAL A 214 -4.09 -0.93 6.36
CA VAL A 214 -3.47 0.38 6.16
C VAL A 214 -2.97 0.90 7.50
N GLY A 215 -1.69 0.68 7.74
CA GLY A 215 -0.98 1.10 8.94
C GLY A 215 -0.55 2.56 8.89
N HIS A 216 -0.90 3.32 9.92
CA HIS A 216 -0.37 4.68 10.12
C HIS A 216 1.08 4.64 10.63
N HIS A 217 1.95 5.49 10.06
CA HIS A 217 3.38 5.53 10.39
C HIS A 217 3.63 5.62 11.90
N THR A 218 4.59 4.81 12.37
CA THR A 218 5.01 4.76 13.78
C THR A 218 6.52 4.90 13.89
N THR A 219 7.03 5.12 15.10
CA THR A 219 8.48 5.27 15.35
C THR A 219 9.27 3.98 15.15
N ASN A 220 8.63 2.81 15.24
CA ASN A 220 9.29 1.51 15.08
C ASN A 220 8.27 0.46 14.58
N LEU A 221 8.15 0.34 13.26
CA LEU A 221 7.20 -0.57 12.62
C LEU A 221 7.28 -1.99 13.19
N PHE A 222 8.50 -2.55 13.31
CA PHE A 222 8.71 -3.91 13.80
C PHE A 222 8.17 -4.14 15.21
N HIS A 223 8.41 -3.21 16.13
CA HIS A 223 7.90 -3.33 17.49
C HIS A 223 6.36 -3.26 17.51
N TRP A 224 5.79 -2.34 16.73
CA TRP A 224 4.37 -2.03 16.80
C TRP A 224 3.50 -3.00 15.99
N SER A 225 4.03 -3.66 14.97
CA SER A 225 3.33 -4.70 14.20
C SER A 225 3.59 -6.13 14.72
N SER A 226 4.19 -6.27 15.90
CA SER A 226 4.62 -7.57 16.44
C SER A 226 3.49 -8.59 16.61
N ASP A 227 2.25 -8.15 16.79
CA ASP A 227 1.09 -9.05 16.92
C ASP A 227 0.63 -9.65 15.57
N PHE A 228 1.19 -9.18 14.44
CA PHE A 228 0.89 -9.67 13.09
C PHE A 228 1.99 -10.56 12.51
N HIS A 229 3.03 -10.93 13.27
CA HIS A 229 4.14 -11.72 12.74
C HIS A 229 3.73 -13.10 12.21
N ASP A 230 2.71 -13.70 12.80
CA ASP A 230 2.17 -15.01 12.40
C ASP A 230 0.87 -14.87 11.59
N SER A 231 0.55 -13.66 11.13
CA SER A 231 -0.66 -13.36 10.37
C SER A 231 -0.41 -13.38 8.86
N ASP A 232 -1.41 -13.82 8.09
CA ASP A 232 -1.37 -13.77 6.63
C ASP A 232 -1.70 -12.37 6.07
N LEU A 233 -2.08 -11.42 6.94
CA LEU A 233 -2.46 -10.07 6.55
C LEU A 233 -1.26 -9.29 5.98
N VAL A 234 -1.52 -8.59 4.88
CA VAL A 234 -0.52 -7.77 4.18
C VAL A 234 -0.80 -6.28 4.42
N PHE A 235 0.27 -5.52 4.66
CA PHE A 235 0.19 -4.14 5.15
C PHE A 235 0.66 -3.11 4.13
N THR A 236 -0.10 -2.02 4.01
CA THR A 236 0.33 -0.77 3.39
C THR A 236 0.64 0.24 4.49
N TRP A 237 1.87 0.77 4.51
CA TRP A 237 2.28 1.79 5.47
C TRP A 237 2.15 3.19 4.88
N LEU A 238 1.28 4.01 5.47
CA LEU A 238 1.11 5.39 5.04
C LEU A 238 2.22 6.27 5.63
N ILE A 239 2.90 7.00 4.77
CA ILE A 239 3.87 8.01 5.16
C ILE A 239 3.11 9.34 5.28
N GLU A 240 3.02 9.86 6.49
CA GLU A 240 2.48 11.20 6.71
C GLU A 240 3.56 12.25 6.52
N ARG A 241 3.17 13.40 5.96
CA ARG A 241 4.03 14.59 6.00
C ARG A 241 4.26 14.94 7.48
N PRO A 242 5.50 15.17 7.94
CA PRO A 242 5.70 15.78 9.23
C PRO A 242 4.90 17.09 9.25
N ALA A 243 4.06 17.28 10.27
CA ALA A 243 3.32 18.52 10.42
C ALA A 243 4.29 19.68 10.22
N GLU A 244 3.93 20.66 9.38
CA GLU A 244 4.75 21.84 9.22
C GLU A 244 5.02 22.37 10.63
N ILE A 245 6.30 22.44 11.01
CA ILE A 245 6.68 23.13 12.23
C ILE A 245 6.39 24.60 11.92
N GLU A 246 5.17 25.04 12.17
CA GLU A 246 4.85 26.45 12.14
C GLU A 246 5.85 27.13 13.07
N MET A 247 6.68 28.01 12.50
CA MET A 247 7.67 28.76 13.25
C MET A 247 6.93 29.55 14.33
N ASN A 248 6.99 29.06 15.58
CA ASN A 248 6.37 29.76 16.68
C ASN A 248 7.17 31.03 16.97
N TRP A 249 6.72 32.16 16.41
CA TRP A 249 7.36 33.47 16.55
C TRP A 249 7.53 33.92 17.99
N ALA A 250 6.77 33.37 18.95
CA ALA A 250 6.96 33.69 20.36
C ALA A 250 8.37 33.33 20.85
N LEU A 251 8.95 32.21 20.38
CA LEU A 251 10.29 31.78 20.80
C LEU A 251 11.40 32.74 20.34
N PRO A 252 11.50 33.10 19.03
CA PRO A 252 12.42 34.14 18.57
C PRO A 252 12.20 35.49 19.26
N VAL A 253 10.95 35.91 19.47
CA VAL A 253 10.64 37.19 20.14
C VAL A 253 11.11 37.18 21.60
N ILE A 254 10.82 36.12 22.35
CA ILE A 254 11.32 35.95 23.73
C ILE A 254 12.85 35.97 23.75
N ALA A 255 13.50 35.27 22.81
CA ALA A 255 14.95 35.25 22.72
C ALA A 255 15.54 36.66 22.49
N ILE A 256 14.97 37.45 21.58
CA ILE A 256 15.39 38.84 21.32
C ILE A 256 15.12 39.71 22.57
N CYS A 257 13.96 39.57 23.20
CA CYS A 257 13.62 40.31 24.42
C CYS A 257 14.62 40.02 25.55
N VAL A 258 14.96 38.75 25.79
CA VAL A 258 15.96 38.37 26.81
C VAL A 258 17.34 38.91 26.46
N LEU A 259 17.74 38.85 25.18
CA LEU A 259 19.04 39.35 24.70
C LEU A 259 19.19 40.85 24.92
N VAL A 260 18.12 41.64 24.79
CA VAL A 260 18.13 43.10 25.03
C VAL A 260 17.93 43.44 26.51
N ALA A 261 16.99 42.77 27.19
CA ALA A 261 16.66 43.07 28.57
C ALA A 261 17.85 42.82 29.50
N THR A 262 18.57 41.71 29.30
CA THR A 262 19.71 41.33 30.17
C THR A 262 20.79 42.43 30.27
N PRO A 263 21.39 42.92 29.17
CA PRO A 263 22.40 43.98 29.24
C PRO A 263 21.82 45.33 29.72
N VAL A 264 20.57 45.65 29.40
CA VAL A 264 19.90 46.87 29.87
C VAL A 264 19.72 46.84 31.39
N THR A 265 19.22 45.73 31.94
CA THR A 265 19.02 45.56 33.37
C THR A 265 20.36 45.59 34.11
N ILE A 266 21.40 44.93 33.59
CA ILE A 266 22.77 44.99 34.16
C ILE A 266 23.27 46.43 34.17
N ARG A 267 23.18 47.16 33.05
CA ARG A 267 23.63 48.54 32.95
C ARG A 267 22.86 49.46 33.90
N TRP A 268 21.55 49.27 34.04
CA TRP A 268 20.73 50.03 34.96
C TRP A 268 21.11 49.77 36.42
N LEU A 269 21.30 48.51 36.81
CA LEU A 269 21.76 48.12 38.14
C LEU A 269 23.12 48.74 38.47
N VAL A 270 24.10 48.62 37.57
CA VAL A 270 25.45 49.19 37.75
C VAL A 270 25.40 50.72 37.91
N ASN A 271 24.58 51.41 37.11
CA ASN A 271 24.43 52.86 37.23
C ASN A 271 23.74 53.24 38.56
N ARG A 272 22.73 52.50 38.98
CA ARG A 272 22.04 52.74 40.25
C ARG A 272 23.00 52.58 41.44
N ASP A 273 23.81 51.52 41.43
CA ASP A 273 24.80 51.27 42.47
C ASP A 273 25.88 52.36 42.52
N ARG A 274 26.33 52.86 41.35
CA ARG A 274 27.25 54.01 41.30
C ARG A 274 26.61 55.26 41.92
N THR A 275 25.37 55.58 41.56
CA THR A 275 24.68 56.75 42.12
C THR A 275 24.43 56.65 43.62
N MET A 276 24.21 55.44 44.16
CA MET A 276 24.06 55.25 45.61
C MET A 276 25.40 55.43 46.34
N ARG A 277 26.50 54.89 45.80
CA ARG A 277 27.85 55.07 46.38
C ARG A 277 28.28 56.54 46.36
N ASP A 278 28.06 57.23 45.24
CA ASP A 278 28.38 58.67 45.11
C ASP A 278 27.51 59.55 46.04
N ALA A 279 26.35 59.05 46.49
CA ALA A 279 25.47 59.73 47.45
C ALA A 279 25.84 59.44 48.91
N GLU A 280 26.49 58.31 49.22
CA GLU A 280 27.03 57.99 50.54
C GLU A 280 28.40 58.66 50.81
N GLU A 281 29.13 59.04 49.76
CA GLU A 281 30.44 59.73 49.86
C GLU A 281 30.35 61.28 49.90
N ARG A 282 29.15 61.86 49.96
CA ARG A 282 28.90 63.31 50.15
C ARG A 282 28.34 63.63 51.52
#